data_AF-A0A1X2IVH8-F1
#
_entry.id   AF-A0A1X2IVH8-F1
#
_cell.length_a   1.000
_cell.length_b   1.000
_cell.length_c   1.000
_cell.angle_alpha   90.00
_cell.angle_beta   90.00
_cell.angle_gamma   90.00
#
_symmetry.space_group_name_H-M   'P 1'
#
loop_
_entity.id
_entity.type
_entity.pdbx_description
1 polymer ?
#
loop_
_entity_poly.entity_id
_entity_poly.type
_entity_poly.pdbx_seq_one_letter_code
_entity_poly.pdbx_strand_id
1 'polypeptide(L)' 'MAGQLEQPQSFTQAIKHELFAAEHRQGNINIALSLTVFTGAVVFLRQFGQLLAV' A
#
# COMPACT_ATOMS: atom_id res chain seq x y z
N MET A 1 22.79 34.72 5.42
CA MET A 1 23.04 33.30 5.74
C MET A 1 21.69 32.66 6.01
N ALA A 2 21.22 31.81 5.09
CA ALA A 2 19.89 31.20 5.15
C ALA A 2 19.92 30.01 6.12
N GLY A 3 19.19 30.13 7.24
CA GLY A 3 18.94 29.02 8.15
C GLY A 3 17.79 28.17 7.61
N GLN A 4 18.11 27.15 6.82
CA GLN A 4 17.21 26.01 6.59
C GLN A 4 17.34 25.07 7.79
N LEU A 5 16.47 25.24 8.78
CA LEU A 5 16.29 24.26 9.84
C LEU A 5 14.87 23.70 9.77
N GLU A 6 14.80 22.46 9.28
CA GLU A 6 13.99 21.38 9.87
C GLU A 6 12.48 21.62 9.97
N GLN A 7 11.80 21.55 8.82
CA GLN A 7 10.38 21.24 8.82
C GLN A 7 10.25 19.70 8.89
N PRO A 8 9.60 19.13 9.93
CA PRO A 8 9.40 17.69 10.01
C PRO A 8 8.46 17.32 8.87
N GLN A 9 8.99 16.77 7.78
CA GLN A 9 8.15 16.15 6.77
C GLN A 9 7.38 15.05 7.48
N SER A 10 6.10 15.33 7.73
CA SER A 10 5.20 14.45 8.46
C SER A 10 5.38 13.04 7.95
N PHE A 11 5.43 12.05 8.85
CA PHE A 11 5.60 10.63 8.47
C PHE A 11 4.61 10.22 7.37
N THR A 12 3.41 10.82 7.38
CA THR A 12 2.39 10.68 6.34
C THR A 12 2.79 11.26 4.98
N GLN A 13 3.52 12.38 4.95
CA GLN A 13 4.10 12.98 3.73
C GLN A 13 5.24 12.14 3.18
N ALA A 14 6.12 11.61 4.04
CA ALA A 14 7.19 10.71 3.64
C ALA A 14 6.63 9.40 3.05
N ILE A 15 5.66 8.77 3.72
CA ILE A 15 4.96 7.57 3.22
C ILE A 15 4.26 7.83 1.89
N LYS A 16 3.57 8.98 1.75
CA LYS A 16 2.97 9.37 0.46
C LYS A 16 4.05 9.54 -0.61
N HIS A 17 5.16 10.20 -0.29
CA HIS A 17 6.21 10.41 -1.26
C HIS A 17 6.86 9.10 -1.70
N GLU A 18 7.05 8.15 -0.78
CA GLU A 18 7.64 6.84 -1.05
C GLU A 18 6.68 5.88 -1.79
N LEU A 19 5.38 5.91 -1.48
CA LEU A 19 4.35 5.18 -2.22
C LEU A 19 4.16 5.71 -3.64
N PHE A 20 4.24 7.03 -3.83
CA PHE A 20 4.04 7.69 -5.13
C PHE A 20 5.35 8.02 -5.89
N ALA A 21 6.51 7.72 -5.29
CA ALA A 21 7.83 7.87 -5.88
C ALA A 21 7.87 7.09 -7.19
N ALA A 22 8.13 7.80 -8.28
CA ALA A 22 8.09 7.27 -9.63
C ALA A 22 9.07 6.10 -9.86
N GLU A 23 10.14 6.08 -9.08
CA GLU A 23 11.27 5.15 -9.18
C GLU A 23 10.92 3.71 -8.82
N HIS A 24 9.90 3.50 -7.99
CA HIS A 24 9.41 2.18 -7.61
C HIS A 24 7.94 1.95 -7.98
N ARG A 25 7.31 2.83 -8.76
CA ARG A 25 5.88 2.72 -9.12
C ARG A 25 5.49 1.35 -9.61
N GLN A 26 6.33 0.71 -10.43
CA GLN A 26 6.02 -0.62 -10.97
C GLN A 26 6.05 -1.71 -9.88
N GLY A 27 6.99 -1.64 -8.94
CA GLY A 27 7.03 -2.51 -7.76
C GLY A 27 5.88 -2.22 -6.78
N ASN A 28 5.62 -0.94 -6.49
CA ASN A 28 4.57 -0.49 -5.60
C ASN A 28 3.17 -0.86 -6.13
N ILE A 29 2.92 -0.76 -7.44
CA ILE A 29 1.67 -1.21 -8.07
C ILE A 29 1.54 -2.72 -7.96
N ASN A 30 2.62 -3.48 -8.18
CA ASN A 30 2.58 -4.94 -8.06
C ASN A 30 2.28 -5.39 -6.63
N ILE A 31 2.86 -4.71 -5.63
CA ILE A 31 2.59 -4.94 -4.22
C ILE A 31 1.14 -4.58 -3.89
N ALA A 32 0.65 -3.41 -4.32
CA ALA A 32 -0.73 -2.98 -4.08
C ALA A 32 -1.75 -3.91 -4.74
N LEU A 33 -1.48 -4.36 -5.96
CA LEU A 33 -2.32 -5.33 -6.68
C LEU A 33 -2.33 -6.68 -5.93
N SER A 34 -1.16 -7.16 -5.51
CA SER A 34 -1.03 -8.41 -4.75
C SER A 34 -1.78 -8.34 -3.43
N LEU A 35 -1.68 -7.22 -2.71
CA LEU A 35 -2.41 -6.99 -1.46
C LEU A 35 -3.94 -6.97 -1.68
N THR A 36 -4.37 -6.35 -2.77
CA THR A 36 -5.79 -6.27 -3.15
C THR A 36 -6.34 -7.65 -3.49
N VAL A 37 -5.63 -8.42 -4.32
CA VAL A 37 -6.02 -9.78 -4.70
C VAL A 37 -6.04 -10.70 -3.48
N PHE A 38 -5.01 -10.63 -2.63
CA PHE A 38 -4.95 -11.43 -1.41
C PHE A 38 -6.11 -11.12 -0.47
N THR A 39 -6.36 -9.84 -0.18
CA THR A 39 -7.47 -9.41 0.68
C THR A 39 -8.82 -9.82 0.08
N GLY A 40 -8.98 -9.65 -1.24
CA GLY A 40 -10.17 -10.08 -1.96
C GLY A 40 -10.41 -11.59 -1.83
N ALA A 41 -9.37 -12.41 -1.98
CA ALA A 41 -9.45 -13.86 -1.81
C ALA A 41 -9.81 -14.25 -0.37
N VAL A 42 -9.23 -13.59 0.64
CA VAL A 42 -9.57 -13.85 2.06
C VAL A 42 -11.02 -13.50 2.36
N VAL A 43 -11.51 -12.35 1.89
CA VAL A 43 -12.92 -11.95 2.08
C VAL A 43 -13.85 -12.88 1.32
N PHE A 44 -13.49 -13.26 0.09
CA PHE A 44 -14.23 -14.23 -0.71
C PHE A 44 -14.32 -15.58 0.01
N LEU A 45 -13.21 -16.12 0.51
CA LEU A 45 -13.21 -17.36 1.30
C LEU A 45 -13.98 -17.20 2.62
N ARG A 46 -13.96 -16.03 3.25
CA ARG A 46 -14.75 -15.81 4.47
C ARG A 46 -16.26 -15.89 4.19
N GLN A 47 -16.71 -15.37 3.05
CA GLN A 47 -18.14 -15.31 2.72
C GLN A 47 -18.63 -16.55 1.98
N PHE A 48 -17.81 -17.12 1.10
CA PHE A 48 -18.16 -18.24 0.23
C PHE A 48 -17.42 -19.53 0.58
N GLY A 49 -16.48 -19.50 1.53
CA GLY A 49 -15.77 -20.70 1.98
C GLY A 49 -16.69 -21.75 2.60
N GLN A 50 -17.79 -21.33 3.24
CA GLN A 50 -18.82 -22.28 3.69
C GLN A 50 -19.57 -22.95 2.54
N LEU A 51 -19.71 -22.27 1.39
CA LEU A 51 -20.32 -22.83 0.18
C LEU A 51 -19.36 -23.74 -0.59
N LEU A 52 -18.04 -23.55 -0.41
CA LEU A 52 -16.99 -24.38 -0.98
C LEU A 52 -16.60 -25.56 -0.07
N ALA A 53 -16.95 -25.51 1.22
CA ALA A 53 -16.70 -26.55 2.21
C ALA A 53 -17.72 -27.71 2.14
N VAL A 54 -18.16 -28.05 0.92
CA VAL A 54 -18.99 -29.22 0.59
C VAL A 54 -18.11 -30.39 0.19
#